data_AF-A0A1G1YLE5-F1
#
_entry.id   AF-A0A1G1YLE5-F1
#
_cell.length_a   1.000
_cell.length_b   1.000
_cell.length_c   1.000
_cell.angle_alpha   90.00
_cell.angle_beta   90.00
_cell.angle_gamma   90.00
#
_symmetry.space_group_name_H-M   'P 1'
#
loop_
_entity.id
_entity.type
_entity.pdbx_description
1 polymer ?
#
loop_
_entity_poly.entity_id
_entity_poly.type
_entity_poly.pdbx_seq_one_letter_code
_entity_poly.pdbx_strand_id
1 'polypeptide(L)'
;MKNFIHVGLLTRDEIVAVIIEALRMIPYYCQRQSPPPPPSLRALVKAKQQRPKTVFWFEELSTRTRHSFEEASELVGFRVGGAITAADSSLGKGEPAGLTLRMLIQQGADIVVVRSKTEGLGMHLAQCIQRTPADESWVRQDVSIIVAGAGTRDHPSQVLLDLVTIVAQRLGVRKQSQYINLETLFRRQDAEQYLTEQIGAILDNLKIAFVGDLLHSRVVHDWIKLGKLFSIHFTFIAPPVFQVEVFCRPEQCAAESELTLALKADVVYTIRTQLERLKEMMPSHEAEAVARSLMITPEFMERYEGFILDAQPIDGHAPTIDPCLWVHPKNLMLMESSIGIPTRMAILRLCEAGRHTEATPVLEEPRIRPVVLQEGDLNDHRQKLDSKYHDRDLFFTYVRNGTVIDRLRPGTASLVRRLGQKAGLFRGPRRQITIGEGVDSKALPGGKEIIQLHNRWPSFQLAATIGIIAPDVRFSFMRKDDEEKEYRRLEFPLPKAVAKLFVCPNPDCVTNCDPEAETFFWVKGQKEEPSDVSLECAYCQHCFDTAAIISALDHQSIR
;
A
#
# COMPACT_ATOMS: atom_id res chain seq x y z
N MET A 1 -15.17 5.41 7.78
CA MET A 1 -14.37 4.54 6.89
C MET A 1 -15.20 4.12 5.68
N LYS A 2 -14.89 4.62 4.46
CA LYS A 2 -15.54 4.15 3.21
C LYS A 2 -14.96 2.81 2.77
N ASN A 3 -13.66 2.79 2.49
CA ASN A 3 -12.97 1.60 2.00
C ASN A 3 -12.09 0.99 3.09
N PHE A 4 -11.85 -0.31 2.99
CA PHE A 4 -10.95 -1.07 3.85
C PHE A 4 -9.94 -1.82 3.00
N ILE A 5 -8.87 -1.13 2.57
CA ILE A 5 -7.96 -1.61 1.53
C ILE A 5 -6.64 -2.13 2.12
N HIS A 6 -5.99 -1.33 2.95
CA HIS A 6 -4.84 -1.73 3.74
C HIS A 6 -4.80 -0.89 5.02
N VAL A 7 -4.18 -1.40 6.08
CA VAL A 7 -4.18 -0.73 7.40
C VAL A 7 -3.48 0.63 7.37
N GLY A 8 -2.56 0.84 6.42
CA GLY A 8 -1.87 2.12 6.23
C GLY A 8 -2.76 3.27 5.72
N LEU A 9 -3.99 3.02 5.25
CA LEU A 9 -4.96 4.08 4.94
C LEU A 9 -5.83 4.47 6.12
N LEU A 10 -5.80 3.69 7.21
CA LEU A 10 -6.63 3.93 8.36
C LEU A 10 -5.91 4.85 9.34
N THR A 11 -6.67 5.76 9.92
CA THR A 11 -6.19 6.53 11.06
C THR A 11 -6.16 5.66 12.33
N ARG A 12 -5.43 6.14 13.34
CA ARG A 12 -5.41 5.53 14.68
C ARG A 12 -6.84 5.36 15.23
N ASP A 13 -7.67 6.40 15.09
CA ASP A 13 -9.05 6.41 15.58
C ASP A 13 -9.94 5.44 14.81
N GLU A 14 -9.77 5.30 13.49
CA GLU A 14 -10.50 4.31 12.70
C GLU A 14 -10.16 2.87 13.11
N ILE A 15 -8.88 2.57 13.36
CA ILE A 15 -8.47 1.23 13.84
C ILE A 15 -9.11 0.94 15.19
N VAL A 16 -9.05 1.89 16.12
CA VAL A 16 -9.69 1.76 17.44
C VAL A 16 -11.20 1.56 17.30
N ALA A 17 -11.86 2.33 16.43
CA ALA A 17 -13.29 2.21 16.18
C ALA A 17 -13.67 0.83 15.63
N VAL A 18 -12.87 0.25 14.72
CA VAL A 18 -13.11 -1.12 14.24
C VAL A 18 -12.95 -2.13 15.37
N ILE A 19 -11.93 -1.98 16.24
CA ILE A 19 -11.73 -2.87 17.38
C ILE A 19 -12.91 -2.78 18.35
N ILE A 20 -13.39 -1.58 18.69
CA ILE A 20 -14.54 -1.38 19.57
C ILE A 20 -15.80 -2.01 18.99
N GLU A 21 -16.09 -1.77 17.70
CA GLU A 21 -17.26 -2.36 17.05
C GLU A 21 -17.14 -3.89 16.97
N ALA A 22 -15.95 -4.43 16.73
CA ALA A 22 -15.72 -5.88 16.74
C ALA A 22 -15.97 -6.48 18.14
N LEU A 23 -15.46 -5.85 19.20
CA LEU A 23 -15.73 -6.25 20.58
C LEU A 23 -17.23 -6.23 20.89
N ARG A 24 -17.97 -5.26 20.36
CA ARG A 24 -19.43 -5.16 20.48
C ARG A 24 -20.15 -6.29 19.74
N MET A 25 -19.62 -6.77 18.62
CA MET A 25 -20.19 -7.88 17.85
C MET A 25 -19.94 -9.26 18.48
N ILE A 26 -18.92 -9.41 19.34
CA ILE A 26 -18.58 -10.71 19.96
C ILE A 26 -19.76 -11.30 20.75
N PRO A 27 -20.39 -10.60 21.72
CA PRO A 27 -21.54 -11.14 22.44
C PRO A 27 -22.69 -11.54 21.53
N TYR A 28 -23.03 -10.69 20.54
CA TYR A 28 -24.10 -10.98 19.58
C TYR A 28 -23.83 -12.26 18.78
N TYR A 29 -22.59 -12.44 18.31
CA TYR A 29 -22.19 -13.66 17.60
C TYR A 29 -22.26 -14.89 18.51
N CYS A 30 -21.85 -14.78 19.77
CA CYS A 30 -21.86 -15.89 20.71
C CYS A 30 -23.25 -16.24 21.26
N GLN A 31 -24.19 -15.29 21.28
CA GLN A 31 -25.54 -15.45 21.84
C GLN A 31 -26.57 -15.99 20.87
N ARG A 32 -26.22 -16.32 19.62
CA ARG A 32 -27.15 -16.81 18.59
C ARG A 32 -28.12 -17.87 19.14
N GLN A 33 -29.29 -17.41 19.58
CA GLN A 33 -30.48 -18.23 19.76
C GLN A 33 -31.18 -18.29 18.40
N SER A 34 -31.87 -19.41 18.18
CA SER A 34 -32.62 -19.82 16.98
C SER A 34 -33.12 -18.69 16.07
N PRO A 35 -33.20 -18.93 14.74
CA PRO A 35 -33.61 -17.91 13.79
C PRO A 35 -34.96 -17.29 14.19
N PRO A 36 -35.12 -15.96 14.05
CA PRO A 36 -36.41 -15.33 14.30
C PRO A 36 -37.49 -15.95 13.40
N PRO A 37 -38.75 -16.00 13.83
CA PRO A 37 -39.83 -16.57 13.05
C PRO A 37 -39.91 -15.91 11.66
N PRO A 38 -40.20 -16.68 10.60
CA PRO A 38 -40.16 -16.16 9.24
C PRO A 38 -41.16 -15.00 9.09
N PRO A 39 -40.74 -13.85 8.54
CA PRO A 39 -41.64 -12.75 8.29
C PRO A 39 -42.68 -13.14 7.22
N SER A 40 -43.79 -12.40 7.15
CA SER A 40 -44.76 -12.59 6.06
C SER A 40 -44.11 -12.38 4.68
N LEU A 41 -44.60 -13.08 3.65
CA LEU A 41 -44.03 -13.03 2.29
C LEU A 41 -43.89 -11.60 1.74
N ARG A 42 -44.84 -10.70 2.06
CA ARG A 42 -44.80 -9.28 1.68
C ARG A 42 -43.77 -8.46 2.46
N ALA A 43 -43.58 -8.74 3.76
CA ALA A 43 -42.53 -8.12 4.57
C ALA A 43 -41.13 -8.59 4.12
N LEU A 44 -41.00 -9.86 3.76
CA LEU A 44 -39.79 -10.46 3.20
C LEU A 44 -39.37 -9.78 1.88
N VAL A 45 -40.29 -9.62 0.93
CA VAL A 45 -39.94 -9.04 -0.39
C VAL A 45 -39.52 -7.56 -0.27
N LYS A 46 -40.22 -6.77 0.56
CA LYS A 46 -39.94 -5.33 0.75
C LYS A 46 -38.67 -5.09 1.58
N ALA A 47 -38.44 -5.89 2.62
CA ALA A 47 -37.21 -5.83 3.43
C ALA A 47 -35.98 -6.37 2.68
N LYS A 48 -36.14 -7.35 1.78
CA LYS A 48 -35.01 -7.94 1.03
C LYS A 48 -34.49 -7.02 -0.07
N GLN A 49 -35.32 -6.18 -0.68
CA GLN A 49 -34.87 -5.24 -1.73
C GLN A 49 -34.10 -4.02 -1.21
N GLN A 50 -34.23 -3.66 0.08
CA GLN A 50 -33.58 -2.49 0.67
C GLN A 50 -32.29 -2.81 1.46
N ARG A 51 -31.94 -4.10 1.60
CA ARG A 51 -30.74 -4.53 2.33
C ARG A 51 -29.48 -4.34 1.48
N PRO A 52 -28.38 -3.82 2.03
CA PRO A 52 -27.09 -3.72 1.34
C PRO A 52 -26.67 -5.07 0.77
N LYS A 53 -26.05 -5.08 -0.41
CA LYS A 53 -25.54 -6.30 -1.08
C LYS A 53 -24.01 -6.33 -1.03
N THR A 54 -23.48 -7.38 -0.41
CA THR A 54 -22.07 -7.74 -0.46
C THR A 54 -21.82 -8.66 -1.66
N VAL A 55 -20.85 -8.33 -2.51
CA VAL A 55 -20.38 -9.17 -3.61
C VAL A 55 -18.93 -9.60 -3.35
N PHE A 56 -18.59 -10.82 -3.73
CA PHE A 56 -17.28 -11.43 -3.50
C PHE A 56 -16.51 -11.55 -4.81
N TRP A 57 -15.33 -10.97 -4.91
CA TRP A 57 -14.40 -11.12 -6.03
C TRP A 57 -13.14 -11.83 -5.52
N PHE A 58 -13.04 -13.13 -5.73
CA PHE A 58 -11.97 -13.99 -5.20
C PHE A 58 -11.24 -14.72 -6.34
N GLU A 59 -10.16 -14.13 -6.84
CA GLU A 59 -9.27 -14.76 -7.82
C GLU A 59 -8.38 -15.81 -7.18
N GLU A 60 -8.11 -15.68 -5.88
CA GLU A 60 -7.40 -16.68 -5.09
C GLU A 60 -8.38 -17.52 -4.26
N LEU A 61 -8.17 -18.83 -4.28
CA LEU A 61 -8.93 -19.76 -3.44
C LEU A 61 -8.67 -19.46 -1.96
N SER A 62 -9.72 -19.07 -1.23
CA SER A 62 -9.71 -18.99 0.23
C SER A 62 -11.09 -19.33 0.79
N THR A 63 -11.27 -20.59 1.16
CA THR A 63 -12.54 -21.08 1.73
C THR A 63 -12.84 -20.41 3.08
N ARG A 64 -11.86 -20.33 3.98
CA ARG A 64 -12.05 -19.72 5.31
C ARG A 64 -12.34 -18.23 5.25
N THR A 65 -11.55 -17.45 4.51
CA THR A 65 -11.79 -16.00 4.42
C THR A 65 -13.12 -15.72 3.73
N ARG A 66 -13.44 -16.40 2.62
CA ARG A 66 -14.72 -16.18 1.91
C ARG A 66 -15.91 -16.53 2.80
N HIS A 67 -15.97 -17.75 3.33
CA HIS A 67 -17.10 -18.20 4.15
C HIS A 67 -17.28 -17.31 5.38
N SER A 68 -16.19 -16.86 6.01
CA SER A 68 -16.29 -15.96 7.17
C SER A 68 -16.88 -14.58 6.84
N PHE A 69 -16.65 -14.03 5.64
CA PHE A 69 -17.27 -12.78 5.21
C PHE A 69 -18.71 -12.98 4.72
N GLU A 70 -19.01 -14.11 4.07
CA GLU A 70 -20.38 -14.48 3.69
C GLU A 70 -21.25 -14.59 4.95
N GLU A 71 -20.79 -15.36 5.94
CA GLU A 71 -21.44 -15.51 7.24
C GLU A 71 -21.58 -14.16 7.96
N ALA A 72 -20.50 -13.35 8.01
CA ALA A 72 -20.56 -12.02 8.60
C ALA A 72 -21.59 -11.10 7.92
N SER A 73 -21.70 -11.17 6.57
CA SER A 73 -22.66 -10.39 5.80
C SER A 73 -24.11 -10.77 6.14
N GLU A 74 -24.41 -12.07 6.25
CA GLU A 74 -25.75 -12.51 6.62
C GLU A 74 -26.15 -12.06 8.02
N LEU A 75 -25.23 -12.13 8.98
CA LEU A 75 -25.47 -11.77 10.38
C LEU A 75 -25.76 -10.29 10.61
N VAL A 76 -25.10 -9.41 9.86
CA VAL A 76 -25.35 -7.96 9.92
C VAL A 76 -26.57 -7.56 9.09
N GLY A 77 -27.28 -8.53 8.52
CA GLY A 77 -28.49 -8.26 7.77
C GLY A 77 -28.21 -7.80 6.35
N PHE A 78 -27.09 -8.15 5.73
CA PHE A 78 -26.82 -7.85 4.32
C PHE A 78 -27.30 -9.00 3.42
N ARG A 79 -27.40 -8.74 2.11
CA ARG A 79 -27.59 -9.76 1.09
C ARG A 79 -26.23 -10.22 0.60
N VAL A 80 -26.06 -11.53 0.46
CA VAL A 80 -24.90 -12.11 -0.21
C VAL A 80 -25.20 -12.24 -1.71
N GLY A 81 -24.42 -11.56 -2.53
CA GLY A 81 -24.42 -11.68 -3.99
C GLY A 81 -23.60 -12.88 -4.47
N GLY A 82 -23.63 -13.15 -5.78
CA GLY A 82 -22.78 -14.17 -6.38
C GLY A 82 -21.28 -13.85 -6.22
N ALA A 83 -20.46 -14.89 -6.13
CA ALA A 83 -19.01 -14.75 -6.12
C ALA A 83 -18.48 -14.78 -7.56
N ILE A 84 -17.57 -13.87 -7.88
CA ILE A 84 -16.71 -13.93 -9.06
C ILE A 84 -15.40 -14.59 -8.64
N THR A 85 -14.93 -15.52 -9.45
CA THR A 85 -13.75 -16.34 -9.26
C THR A 85 -12.84 -16.24 -10.49
N ALA A 86 -11.59 -16.67 -10.36
CA ALA A 86 -10.66 -16.71 -11.49
C ALA A 86 -11.13 -17.59 -12.66
N ALA A 87 -12.08 -18.52 -12.43
CA ALA A 87 -12.67 -19.35 -13.46
C ALA A 87 -13.77 -18.64 -14.27
N ASP A 88 -14.23 -17.47 -13.81
CA ASP A 88 -15.29 -16.73 -14.49
C ASP A 88 -14.79 -16.05 -15.77
N SER A 89 -15.62 -16.15 -16.81
CA SER A 89 -15.21 -15.89 -18.19
C SER A 89 -14.86 -14.43 -18.52
N SER A 90 -15.22 -13.45 -17.68
CA SER A 90 -14.92 -12.03 -17.91
C SER A 90 -13.49 -11.68 -17.49
N LEU A 91 -13.05 -12.11 -16.30
CA LEU A 91 -11.68 -11.90 -15.83
C LEU A 91 -10.65 -12.62 -16.70
N GLY A 92 -10.96 -13.87 -17.10
CA GLY A 92 -10.08 -14.66 -17.98
C GLY A 92 -9.91 -14.10 -19.40
N LYS A 93 -10.74 -13.15 -19.82
CA LYS A 93 -10.66 -12.50 -21.15
C LYS A 93 -9.86 -11.19 -21.14
N GLY A 94 -9.28 -10.80 -20.01
CA GLY A 94 -8.52 -9.55 -19.88
C GLY A 94 -9.40 -8.30 -19.87
N GLU A 95 -10.64 -8.41 -19.39
CA GLU A 95 -11.50 -7.25 -19.14
C GLU A 95 -10.84 -6.33 -18.09
N PRO A 96 -10.79 -5.00 -18.30
CA PRO A 96 -10.32 -4.08 -17.28
C PRO A 96 -11.13 -4.20 -15.99
N ALA A 97 -10.45 -4.23 -14.85
CA ALA A 97 -11.08 -4.45 -13.55
C ALA A 97 -12.07 -3.34 -13.21
N GLY A 98 -11.81 -2.11 -13.66
CA GLY A 98 -12.74 -0.98 -13.57
C GLY A 98 -14.08 -1.24 -14.25
N LEU A 99 -14.10 -1.92 -15.40
CA LEU A 99 -15.32 -2.28 -16.11
C LEU A 99 -16.11 -3.36 -15.38
N THR A 100 -15.45 -4.44 -14.95
CA THR A 100 -16.07 -5.50 -14.14
C THR A 100 -16.70 -4.91 -12.87
N LEU A 101 -16.01 -3.98 -12.20
CA LEU A 101 -16.54 -3.29 -11.02
C LEU A 101 -17.81 -2.50 -11.35
N ARG A 102 -17.81 -1.68 -12.42
CA ARG A 102 -18.99 -0.92 -12.82
C ARG A 102 -20.19 -1.82 -13.09
N MET A 103 -19.98 -2.99 -13.72
CA MET A 103 -21.03 -3.99 -13.91
C MET A 103 -21.58 -4.51 -12.58
N LEU A 104 -20.73 -4.80 -11.60
CA LEU A 104 -21.16 -5.22 -10.26
C LEU A 104 -22.00 -4.15 -9.57
N ILE A 105 -21.60 -2.89 -9.68
CA ILE A 105 -22.32 -1.73 -9.13
C ILE A 105 -23.71 -1.62 -9.77
N GLN A 106 -23.80 -1.77 -11.10
CA GLN A 106 -25.08 -1.77 -11.83
C GLN A 106 -25.99 -2.95 -11.44
N GLN A 107 -25.40 -4.10 -11.09
CA GLN A 107 -26.12 -5.25 -10.52
C GLN A 107 -26.47 -5.08 -9.03
N GLY A 108 -26.29 -3.86 -8.49
CA GLY A 108 -26.69 -3.46 -7.15
C GLY A 108 -25.73 -3.87 -6.04
N ALA A 109 -24.43 -4.04 -6.33
CA ALA A 109 -23.42 -4.21 -5.28
C ALA A 109 -23.25 -2.91 -4.47
N ASP A 110 -23.27 -3.00 -3.15
CA ASP A 110 -22.99 -1.89 -2.22
C ASP A 110 -21.61 -2.04 -1.56
N ILE A 111 -21.15 -3.28 -1.41
CA ILE A 111 -19.83 -3.63 -0.90
C ILE A 111 -19.23 -4.70 -1.80
N VAL A 112 -17.97 -4.52 -2.19
CA VAL A 112 -17.21 -5.52 -2.94
C VAL A 112 -16.02 -5.97 -2.08
N VAL A 113 -16.02 -7.26 -1.70
CA VAL A 113 -14.93 -7.89 -0.97
C VAL A 113 -14.01 -8.58 -1.97
N VAL A 114 -12.76 -8.12 -2.05
CA VAL A 114 -11.79 -8.51 -3.07
C VAL A 114 -10.65 -9.31 -2.47
N ARG A 115 -10.29 -10.42 -3.12
CA ARG A 115 -9.06 -11.15 -2.88
C ARG A 115 -8.38 -11.49 -4.21
N SER A 116 -7.15 -11.03 -4.40
CA SER A 116 -6.44 -11.12 -5.68
C SER A 116 -4.95 -11.35 -5.51
N LYS A 117 -4.33 -11.97 -6.53
CA LYS A 117 -2.86 -12.05 -6.65
C LYS A 117 -2.25 -10.71 -7.06
N THR A 118 -3.03 -9.88 -7.77
CA THR A 118 -2.58 -8.58 -8.28
C THR A 118 -2.49 -7.57 -7.13
N GLU A 119 -1.30 -7.04 -6.92
CA GLU A 119 -1.04 -6.07 -5.87
C GLU A 119 -1.62 -4.70 -6.20
N GLY A 120 -2.28 -4.07 -5.22
CA GLY A 120 -2.90 -2.76 -5.38
C GLY A 120 -4.24 -2.75 -6.12
N LEU A 121 -4.80 -3.91 -6.48
CA LEU A 121 -6.13 -4.00 -7.11
C LEU A 121 -7.21 -3.28 -6.30
N GLY A 122 -7.25 -3.46 -4.97
CA GLY A 122 -8.23 -2.78 -4.12
C GLY A 122 -8.17 -1.26 -4.19
N MET A 123 -6.95 -0.68 -4.22
CA MET A 123 -6.76 0.76 -4.42
C MET A 123 -7.21 1.18 -5.82
N HIS A 124 -6.85 0.43 -6.85
CA HIS A 124 -7.25 0.72 -8.22
C HIS A 124 -8.78 0.73 -8.38
N LEU A 125 -9.49 -0.26 -7.84
CA LEU A 125 -10.96 -0.30 -7.85
C LEU A 125 -11.57 0.92 -7.15
N ALA A 126 -11.02 1.32 -6.01
CA ALA A 126 -11.48 2.52 -5.30
C ALA A 126 -11.22 3.81 -6.11
N GLN A 127 -10.10 3.89 -6.83
CA GLN A 127 -9.80 5.00 -7.75
C GLN A 127 -10.74 5.01 -8.97
N CYS A 128 -11.09 3.85 -9.52
CA CYS A 128 -12.03 3.76 -10.66
C CYS A 128 -13.41 4.29 -10.29
N ILE A 129 -13.89 4.00 -9.08
CA ILE A 129 -15.13 4.59 -8.55
C ILE A 129 -14.96 6.11 -8.49
N GLN A 130 -13.95 6.59 -7.77
CA GLN A 130 -13.72 8.02 -7.52
C GLN A 130 -13.53 8.86 -8.80
N ARG A 131 -12.90 8.30 -9.83
CA ARG A 131 -12.67 8.97 -11.13
C ARG A 131 -13.88 8.93 -12.06
N THR A 132 -14.90 8.14 -11.75
CA THR A 132 -16.12 8.10 -12.55
C THR A 132 -16.87 9.41 -12.40
N PRO A 133 -17.08 10.18 -13.48
CA PRO A 133 -17.76 11.48 -13.42
C PRO A 133 -19.15 11.36 -12.79
N ALA A 134 -19.52 12.34 -11.95
CA ALA A 134 -20.82 12.32 -11.25
C ALA A 134 -22.02 12.44 -12.21
N ASP A 135 -21.80 12.92 -13.43
CA ASP A 135 -22.78 13.05 -14.51
C ASP A 135 -22.94 11.76 -15.36
N GLU A 136 -22.07 10.75 -15.18
CA GLU A 136 -22.32 9.38 -15.66
C GLU A 136 -23.36 8.70 -14.75
N SER A 137 -24.64 9.01 -14.97
CA SER A 137 -25.77 8.64 -14.09
C SER A 137 -26.00 7.14 -13.82
N TRP A 138 -25.22 6.24 -14.40
CA TRP A 138 -25.43 4.79 -14.32
C TRP A 138 -24.50 4.07 -13.33
N VAL A 139 -23.45 4.74 -12.82
CA VAL A 139 -22.50 4.16 -11.87
C VAL A 139 -22.59 4.90 -10.55
N ARG A 140 -22.99 4.20 -9.49
CA ARG A 140 -23.08 4.80 -8.17
C ARG A 140 -21.70 4.94 -7.52
N GLN A 141 -21.52 6.03 -6.79
CA GLN A 141 -20.31 6.34 -6.03
C GLN A 141 -20.34 5.79 -4.59
N ASP A 142 -21.50 5.31 -4.14
CA ASP A 142 -21.79 4.91 -2.77
C ASP A 142 -21.48 3.42 -2.51
N VAL A 143 -20.32 2.98 -2.99
CA VAL A 143 -19.85 1.59 -2.95
C VAL A 143 -18.53 1.52 -2.21
N SER A 144 -18.38 0.49 -1.37
CA SER A 144 -17.18 0.26 -0.56
C SER A 144 -16.37 -0.92 -1.07
N ILE A 145 -15.05 -0.78 -1.09
CA ILE A 145 -14.09 -1.84 -1.40
C ILE A 145 -13.47 -2.35 -0.11
N ILE A 146 -13.52 -3.66 0.11
CA ILE A 146 -12.89 -4.36 1.24
C ILE A 146 -11.87 -5.35 0.68
N VAL A 147 -10.61 -5.26 1.10
CA VAL A 147 -9.56 -6.20 0.72
C VAL A 147 -9.47 -7.33 1.74
N ALA A 148 -9.69 -8.55 1.26
CA ALA A 148 -9.58 -9.82 1.98
C ALA A 148 -8.26 -10.57 1.70
N GLY A 149 -7.30 -9.88 1.06
CA GLY A 149 -5.97 -10.35 0.73
C GLY A 149 -5.52 -9.88 -0.66
N ALA A 150 -4.34 -9.25 -0.78
CA ALA A 150 -3.76 -8.85 -2.06
C ALA A 150 -2.26 -9.21 -2.15
N GLY A 151 -1.89 -10.01 -3.16
CA GLY A 151 -0.50 -10.32 -3.57
C GLY A 151 0.41 -10.82 -2.45
N THR A 152 1.41 -10.06 -2.00
CA THR A 152 2.25 -10.41 -0.83
C THR A 152 2.20 -9.35 0.27
N ARG A 153 1.38 -8.32 0.09
CA ARG A 153 1.47 -7.05 0.81
C ARG A 153 0.37 -6.79 1.83
N ASP A 154 -0.87 -7.20 1.53
CA ASP A 154 -2.03 -6.76 2.29
C ASP A 154 -2.93 -7.95 2.66
N HIS A 155 -3.29 -8.06 3.95
CA HIS A 155 -4.40 -8.84 4.45
C HIS A 155 -5.02 -8.14 5.69
N PRO A 156 -5.59 -6.93 5.53
CA PRO A 156 -5.86 -6.04 6.66
C PRO A 156 -6.91 -6.60 7.64
N SER A 157 -7.86 -7.41 7.15
CA SER A 157 -8.87 -8.04 8.02
C SER A 157 -8.30 -9.12 8.93
N GLN A 158 -7.15 -9.71 8.58
CA GLN A 158 -6.45 -10.69 9.42
C GLN A 158 -5.71 -9.94 10.55
N VAL A 159 -4.96 -8.89 10.20
CA VAL A 159 -4.29 -8.07 11.22
C VAL A 159 -5.29 -7.46 12.21
N LEU A 160 -6.44 -6.98 11.74
CA LEU A 160 -7.47 -6.45 12.65
C LEU A 160 -8.07 -7.52 13.57
N LEU A 161 -8.34 -8.74 13.08
CA LEU A 161 -8.87 -9.78 13.96
C LEU A 161 -7.82 -10.25 14.97
N ASP A 162 -6.53 -10.20 14.62
CA ASP A 162 -5.43 -10.49 15.54
C ASP A 162 -5.40 -9.44 16.67
N LEU A 163 -5.50 -8.14 16.31
CA LEU A 163 -5.59 -7.04 17.26
C LEU A 163 -6.81 -7.17 18.18
N VAL A 164 -7.99 -7.48 17.63
CA VAL A 164 -9.20 -7.70 18.43
C VAL A 164 -9.01 -8.88 19.38
N THR A 165 -8.34 -9.94 18.94
CA THR A 165 -8.03 -11.11 19.78
C THR A 165 -7.12 -10.74 20.94
N ILE A 166 -6.04 -9.99 20.69
CA ILE A 166 -5.11 -9.51 21.72
C ILE A 166 -5.84 -8.61 22.71
N VAL A 167 -6.61 -7.63 22.22
CA VAL A 167 -7.36 -6.70 23.06
C VAL A 167 -8.40 -7.44 23.90
N ALA A 168 -9.20 -8.33 23.31
CA ALA A 168 -10.20 -9.11 24.03
C ALA A 168 -9.55 -9.96 25.14
N GLN A 169 -8.42 -10.61 24.84
CA GLN A 169 -7.66 -11.39 25.82
C GLN A 169 -7.15 -10.51 26.98
N ARG A 170 -6.63 -9.30 26.69
CA ARG A 170 -6.17 -8.33 27.69
C ARG A 170 -7.30 -7.75 28.53
N LEU A 171 -8.50 -7.63 27.97
CA LEU A 171 -9.73 -7.27 28.69
C LEU A 171 -10.33 -8.45 29.47
N GLY A 172 -9.69 -9.63 29.46
CA GLY A 172 -10.09 -10.80 30.25
C GLY A 172 -11.10 -11.73 29.59
N VAL A 173 -11.34 -11.58 28.28
CA VAL A 173 -12.20 -12.49 27.50
C VAL A 173 -11.35 -13.65 27.00
N ARG A 174 -11.32 -14.77 27.74
CA ARG A 174 -10.44 -15.92 27.43
C ARG A 174 -11.17 -17.10 26.80
N LYS A 175 -12.49 -17.18 26.95
CA LYS A 175 -13.34 -18.26 26.42
C LYS A 175 -14.70 -17.71 26.01
N GLN A 176 -15.41 -18.45 25.17
CA GLN A 176 -16.72 -18.06 24.66
C GLN A 176 -17.69 -17.70 25.81
N SER A 177 -17.75 -18.45 26.90
CA SER A 177 -18.65 -18.13 28.03
C SER A 177 -18.40 -16.79 28.72
N GLN A 178 -17.28 -16.12 28.44
CA GLN A 178 -16.88 -14.86 29.09
C GLN A 178 -17.25 -13.61 28.28
N TYR A 179 -17.96 -13.74 27.15
CA TYR A 179 -18.46 -12.56 26.40
C TYR A 179 -19.38 -11.67 27.23
N ILE A 180 -20.03 -12.20 28.27
CA ILE A 180 -20.94 -11.44 29.15
C ILE A 180 -20.21 -10.28 29.85
N ASN A 181 -18.88 -10.37 30.00
CA ASN A 181 -18.06 -9.29 30.51
C ASN A 181 -18.04 -8.10 29.55
N LEU A 182 -18.05 -8.35 28.23
CA LEU A 182 -18.15 -7.29 27.22
C LEU A 182 -19.53 -6.65 27.22
N GLU A 183 -20.61 -7.43 27.37
CA GLU A 183 -21.95 -6.85 27.50
C GLU A 183 -22.08 -5.93 28.71
N THR A 184 -21.53 -6.36 29.84
CA THR A 184 -21.51 -5.57 31.06
C THR A 184 -20.69 -4.30 30.87
N LEU A 185 -19.56 -4.39 30.17
CA LEU A 185 -18.72 -3.23 29.82
C LEU A 185 -19.49 -2.23 28.96
N PHE A 186 -20.18 -2.68 27.91
CA PHE A 186 -20.93 -1.81 26.99
C PHE A 186 -22.20 -1.20 27.60
N ARG A 187 -22.67 -1.65 28.78
CA ARG A 187 -23.77 -1.01 29.52
C ARG A 187 -23.34 0.26 30.25
N ARG A 188 -22.04 0.49 30.41
CA ARG A 188 -21.53 1.71 31.05
C ARG A 188 -21.68 2.90 30.11
N GLN A 189 -21.95 4.08 30.67
CA GLN A 189 -22.05 5.32 29.88
C GLN A 189 -20.71 5.76 29.28
N ASP A 190 -19.60 5.44 29.94
CA ASP A 190 -18.24 5.79 29.55
C ASP A 190 -17.53 4.71 28.71
N ALA A 191 -18.26 3.66 28.28
CA ALA A 191 -17.66 2.46 27.70
C ALA A 191 -16.77 2.74 26.48
N GLU A 192 -17.20 3.60 25.56
CA GLU A 192 -16.43 3.93 24.35
C GLU A 192 -15.15 4.70 24.69
N GLN A 193 -15.23 5.70 25.56
CA GLN A 193 -14.05 6.45 26.00
C GLN A 193 -13.05 5.54 26.72
N TYR A 194 -13.54 4.75 27.69
CA TYR A 194 -12.73 3.78 28.41
C TYR A 194 -12.03 2.82 27.45
N LEU A 195 -12.76 2.24 26.49
CA LEU A 195 -12.18 1.30 25.52
C LEU A 195 -11.14 1.97 24.62
N THR A 196 -11.39 3.20 24.15
CA THR A 196 -10.42 3.95 23.36
C THR A 196 -9.10 4.14 24.11
N GLU A 197 -9.16 4.55 25.38
CA GLU A 197 -7.99 4.71 26.24
C GLU A 197 -7.26 3.38 26.48
N GLN A 198 -8.00 2.31 26.81
CA GLN A 198 -7.42 0.99 27.04
C GLN A 198 -6.78 0.40 25.78
N ILE A 199 -7.45 0.48 24.63
CA ILE A 199 -6.93 -0.03 23.36
C ILE A 199 -5.66 0.73 22.98
N GLY A 200 -5.68 2.06 23.07
CA GLY A 200 -4.49 2.88 22.83
C GLY A 200 -3.32 2.46 23.72
N ALA A 201 -3.55 2.31 25.02
CA ALA A 201 -2.53 1.89 25.97
C ALA A 201 -1.99 0.47 25.71
N ILE A 202 -2.87 -0.48 25.35
CA ILE A 202 -2.46 -1.85 25.00
C ILE A 202 -1.57 -1.83 23.76
N LEU A 203 -1.98 -1.15 22.68
CA LEU A 203 -1.27 -1.17 21.41
C LEU A 203 0.05 -0.37 21.47
N ASP A 204 0.11 0.75 22.19
CA ASP A 204 1.34 1.54 22.32
C ASP A 204 2.42 0.89 23.19
N ASN A 205 2.11 -0.20 23.90
CA ASN A 205 3.08 -0.92 24.73
C ASN A 205 3.25 -2.38 24.33
N LEU A 206 2.60 -2.80 23.25
CA LEU A 206 2.59 -4.19 22.81
C LEU A 206 3.96 -4.61 22.31
N LYS A 207 4.49 -5.72 22.83
CA LYS A 207 5.69 -6.39 22.31
C LYS A 207 5.27 -7.67 21.58
N ILE A 208 5.50 -7.73 20.27
CA ILE A 208 5.14 -8.89 19.46
C ILE A 208 6.39 -9.49 18.80
N ALA A 209 6.56 -10.81 18.90
CA ALA A 209 7.60 -11.54 18.21
C ALA A 209 7.00 -12.34 17.05
N PHE A 210 7.40 -12.06 15.81
CA PHE A 210 7.02 -12.84 14.64
C PHE A 210 8.04 -13.95 14.41
N VAL A 211 7.57 -15.17 14.13
CA VAL A 211 8.41 -16.36 13.94
C VAL A 211 8.03 -17.09 12.65
N GLY A 212 8.94 -17.24 11.69
CA GLY A 212 8.71 -18.05 10.48
C GLY A 212 9.20 -17.43 9.17
N ASP A 213 8.48 -17.65 8.06
CA ASP A 213 8.73 -16.99 6.77
C ASP A 213 8.14 -15.57 6.79
N LEU A 214 8.95 -14.58 7.17
CA LEU A 214 8.50 -13.20 7.38
C LEU A 214 8.52 -12.38 6.09
N LEU A 215 9.51 -12.64 5.22
CA LEU A 215 9.70 -11.96 3.95
C LEU A 215 8.44 -12.02 3.07
N HIS A 216 7.77 -13.17 3.03
CA HIS A 216 6.63 -13.41 2.14
C HIS A 216 5.26 -13.31 2.84
N SER A 217 5.21 -12.88 4.10
CA SER A 217 3.97 -12.85 4.88
C SER A 217 3.22 -11.53 4.73
N ARG A 218 2.08 -11.57 4.00
CA ARG A 218 1.13 -10.44 3.90
C ARG A 218 0.77 -9.84 5.26
N VAL A 219 0.67 -10.69 6.28
CA VAL A 219 0.23 -10.33 7.63
C VAL A 219 1.32 -9.52 8.33
N VAL A 220 2.59 -9.93 8.22
CA VAL A 220 3.73 -9.19 8.81
C VAL A 220 3.87 -7.81 8.19
N HIS A 221 3.75 -7.70 6.87
CA HIS A 221 3.83 -6.42 6.17
C HIS A 221 2.74 -5.44 6.62
N ASP A 222 1.51 -5.91 6.86
CA ASP A 222 0.46 -5.06 7.44
C ASP A 222 0.71 -4.71 8.91
N TRP A 223 1.23 -5.64 9.72
CA TRP A 223 1.64 -5.33 11.09
C TRP A 223 2.73 -4.25 11.16
N ILE A 224 3.73 -4.28 10.28
CA ILE A 224 4.78 -3.25 10.20
C ILE A 224 4.16 -1.86 9.93
N LYS A 225 3.11 -1.78 9.10
CA LYS A 225 2.41 -0.51 8.84
C LYS A 225 1.74 0.04 10.11
N LEU A 226 1.24 -0.82 11.00
CA LEU A 226 0.66 -0.40 12.29
C LEU A 226 1.69 0.23 13.22
N GLY A 227 2.97 -0.19 13.15
CA GLY A 227 4.06 0.43 13.90
C GLY A 227 4.28 1.92 13.60
N LYS A 228 3.73 2.42 12.48
CA LYS A 228 3.74 3.87 12.18
C LYS A 228 2.70 4.64 12.99
N LEU A 229 1.62 3.98 13.41
CA LEU A 229 0.45 4.56 14.07
C LEU A 229 0.45 4.33 15.60
N PHE A 230 1.01 3.21 16.04
CA PHE A 230 1.09 2.79 17.43
C PHE A 230 2.53 2.46 17.80
N SER A 231 2.88 2.61 19.08
CA SER A 231 4.23 2.32 19.58
C SER A 231 4.49 0.82 19.85
N ILE A 232 4.10 -0.02 18.89
CA ILE A 232 4.29 -1.48 18.95
C ILE A 232 5.76 -1.81 18.76
N HIS A 233 6.30 -2.69 19.60
CA HIS A 233 7.67 -3.20 19.49
C HIS A 233 7.66 -4.58 18.82
N PHE A 234 8.45 -4.73 17.77
CA PHE A 234 8.51 -5.92 16.93
C PHE A 234 9.86 -6.63 17.08
N THR A 235 9.81 -7.95 17.29
CA THR A 235 10.96 -8.84 17.15
C THR A 235 10.71 -9.79 15.98
N PHE A 236 11.52 -9.72 14.93
CA PHE A 236 11.38 -10.52 13.71
C PHE A 236 12.35 -11.69 13.74
N ILE A 237 11.87 -12.87 14.15
CA ILE A 237 12.66 -14.09 14.31
C ILE A 237 12.51 -14.96 13.06
N ALA A 238 13.53 -14.97 12.22
CA ALA A 238 13.52 -15.67 10.94
C ALA A 238 14.93 -16.12 10.55
N PRO A 239 15.07 -17.16 9.70
CA PRO A 239 16.35 -17.40 9.04
C PRO A 239 16.67 -16.20 8.12
N PRO A 240 17.96 -15.88 7.86
CA PRO A 240 18.33 -14.72 7.05
C PRO A 240 17.62 -14.65 5.68
N VAL A 241 17.36 -15.80 5.06
CA VAL A 241 16.68 -15.91 3.76
C VAL A 241 15.20 -15.53 3.78
N PHE A 242 14.56 -15.52 4.95
CA PHE A 242 13.16 -15.12 5.12
C PHE A 242 12.99 -13.89 6.01
N GLN A 243 14.06 -13.13 6.23
CA GLN A 243 13.96 -11.91 7.01
C GLN A 243 13.20 -10.83 6.22
N VAL A 244 12.37 -10.06 6.91
CA VAL A 244 11.57 -8.99 6.30
C VAL A 244 12.37 -7.69 6.26
N GLU A 245 12.17 -6.89 5.21
CA GLU A 245 12.65 -5.50 5.22
C GLU A 245 11.80 -4.65 6.16
N VAL A 246 12.46 -4.04 7.14
CA VAL A 246 11.82 -3.24 8.18
C VAL A 246 11.71 -1.79 7.72
N PHE A 247 10.49 -1.31 7.50
CA PHE A 247 10.21 0.09 7.10
C PHE A 247 9.31 0.84 8.10
N CYS A 248 9.27 0.36 9.36
CA CYS A 248 8.76 1.04 10.55
C CYS A 248 9.84 1.95 11.17
N ARG A 249 9.53 2.48 12.37
CA ARG A 249 10.50 3.15 13.24
C ARG A 249 11.59 2.17 13.67
N PRO A 250 12.86 2.34 13.27
CA PRO A 250 13.92 1.36 13.53
C PRO A 250 14.10 1.04 15.02
N GLU A 251 13.89 2.01 15.91
CA GLU A 251 14.00 1.84 17.35
C GLU A 251 12.96 0.89 17.95
N GLN A 252 11.90 0.57 17.20
CA GLN A 252 10.83 -0.34 17.62
C GLN A 252 11.01 -1.76 17.06
N CYS A 253 12.02 -1.99 16.22
CA CYS A 253 12.05 -3.15 15.34
C CYS A 253 13.42 -3.86 15.47
N ALA A 254 13.43 -5.14 15.86
CA ALA A 254 14.66 -5.96 16.03
C ALA A 254 14.60 -7.20 15.12
N ALA A 255 15.66 -7.46 14.35
CA ALA A 255 15.80 -8.63 13.49
C ALA A 255 16.68 -9.68 14.16
N GLU A 256 16.17 -10.90 14.32
CA GLU A 256 16.79 -11.95 15.13
C GLU A 256 16.65 -13.32 14.44
N SER A 257 17.43 -14.30 14.88
CA SER A 257 17.35 -15.70 14.41
C SER A 257 17.10 -16.72 15.52
N GLU A 258 17.22 -16.30 16.78
CA GLU A 258 17.05 -17.18 17.95
C GLU A 258 15.64 -17.10 18.54
N LEU A 259 14.94 -18.23 18.59
CA LEU A 259 13.59 -18.32 19.14
C LEU A 259 13.50 -17.89 20.62
N THR A 260 14.55 -18.08 21.40
CA THR A 260 14.59 -17.72 22.82
C THR A 260 14.33 -16.23 23.08
N LEU A 261 14.62 -15.36 22.11
CA LEU A 261 14.36 -13.93 22.22
C LEU A 261 12.85 -13.60 22.21
N ALA A 262 12.03 -14.50 21.68
CA ALA A 262 10.57 -14.40 21.71
C ALA A 262 10.00 -14.45 23.14
N LEU A 263 10.74 -14.98 24.12
CA LEU A 263 10.31 -15.06 25.53
C LEU A 263 10.02 -13.68 26.16
N LYS A 264 10.59 -12.61 25.59
CA LYS A 264 10.39 -11.23 26.07
C LYS A 264 9.12 -10.57 25.52
N ALA A 265 8.45 -11.21 24.55
CA ALA A 265 7.29 -10.67 23.88
C ALA A 265 5.99 -10.97 24.64
N ASP A 266 5.05 -10.04 24.58
CA ASP A 266 3.67 -10.24 25.06
C ASP A 266 2.92 -11.27 24.22
N VAL A 267 3.23 -11.30 22.92
CA VAL A 267 2.62 -12.18 21.92
C VAL A 267 3.70 -12.77 21.02
N VAL A 268 3.69 -14.09 20.85
CA VAL A 268 4.44 -14.77 19.79
C VAL A 268 3.48 -15.08 18.66
N TYR A 269 3.76 -14.54 17.48
CA TYR A 269 2.95 -14.72 16.29
C TYR A 269 3.70 -15.64 15.32
N THR A 270 3.22 -16.88 15.20
CA THR A 270 3.83 -17.88 14.32
C THR A 270 3.30 -17.77 12.90
N ILE A 271 4.20 -17.93 11.96
CA ILE A 271 3.91 -18.02 10.53
C ILE A 271 4.50 -19.35 10.06
N ARG A 272 3.87 -19.93 9.04
CA ARG A 272 4.37 -21.14 8.41
C ARG A 272 5.81 -20.91 7.92
N THR A 273 6.74 -21.77 8.33
CA THR A 273 8.15 -21.71 7.93
C THR A 273 8.40 -22.06 6.46
N GLN A 274 7.41 -22.66 5.78
CA GLN A 274 7.46 -23.05 4.36
C GLN A 274 8.69 -23.91 4.04
N LEU A 275 8.73 -25.10 4.65
CA LEU A 275 9.85 -26.04 4.54
C LEU A 275 10.20 -26.34 3.07
N GLU A 276 9.20 -26.36 2.19
CA GLU A 276 9.37 -26.50 0.74
C GLU A 276 10.33 -25.45 0.14
N ARG A 277 10.23 -24.18 0.55
CA ARG A 277 11.09 -23.09 0.06
C ARG A 277 12.49 -23.17 0.61
N LEU A 278 12.65 -23.57 1.88
CA LEU A 278 13.97 -23.80 2.45
C LEU A 278 14.69 -24.90 1.67
N LYS A 279 13.99 -25.99 1.33
CA LYS A 279 14.55 -27.11 0.55
C LYS A 279 15.00 -26.73 -0.87
N GLU A 280 14.46 -25.65 -1.44
CA GLU A 280 14.93 -25.10 -2.71
C GLU A 280 16.24 -24.30 -2.58
N MET A 281 16.54 -23.79 -1.38
CA MET A 281 17.67 -22.90 -1.10
C MET A 281 18.83 -23.59 -0.37
N MET A 282 18.57 -24.70 0.34
CA MET A 282 19.57 -25.41 1.14
C MET A 282 19.29 -26.92 1.20
N PRO A 283 20.28 -27.76 1.57
CA PRO A 283 20.08 -29.20 1.73
C PRO A 283 18.94 -29.55 2.68
N SER A 284 18.18 -30.62 2.37
CA SER A 284 16.96 -30.98 3.12
C SER A 284 17.15 -31.13 4.64
N HIS A 285 18.29 -31.67 5.07
CA HIS A 285 18.58 -31.83 6.50
C HIS A 285 18.82 -30.50 7.22
N GLU A 286 19.43 -29.53 6.54
CA GLU A 286 19.61 -28.16 7.06
C GLU A 286 18.28 -27.41 7.10
N ALA A 287 17.48 -27.52 6.03
CA ALA A 287 16.14 -26.93 5.96
C ALA A 287 15.24 -27.43 7.11
N GLU A 288 15.29 -28.73 7.40
CA GLU A 288 14.54 -29.32 8.51
C GLU A 288 15.09 -28.89 9.88
N ALA A 289 16.41 -28.75 10.03
CA ALA A 289 17.01 -28.24 11.27
C ALA A 289 16.59 -26.80 11.56
N VAL A 290 16.58 -25.92 10.53
CA VAL A 290 16.10 -24.53 10.62
C VAL A 290 14.61 -24.48 10.96
N ALA A 291 13.78 -25.29 10.32
CA ALA A 291 12.35 -25.32 10.64
C ALA A 291 12.10 -25.77 12.09
N ARG A 292 12.86 -26.77 12.57
CA ARG A 292 12.76 -27.26 13.96
C ARG A 292 13.27 -26.24 14.99
N SER A 293 14.30 -25.45 14.68
CA SER A 293 14.82 -24.45 15.64
C SER A 293 13.86 -23.30 15.90
N LEU A 294 12.89 -23.09 15.01
CA LEU A 294 11.84 -22.08 15.11
C LEU A 294 10.53 -22.63 15.72
N MET A 295 10.44 -23.93 15.95
CA MET A 295 9.23 -24.57 16.45
C MET A 295 8.98 -24.20 17.92
N ILE A 296 7.76 -23.78 18.23
CA ILE A 296 7.30 -23.60 19.60
C ILE A 296 7.13 -24.99 20.23
N THR A 297 8.03 -25.33 21.15
CA THR A 297 8.03 -26.61 21.88
C THR A 297 7.40 -26.49 23.27
N PRO A 298 7.07 -27.60 23.95
CA PRO A 298 6.65 -27.59 25.35
C PRO A 298 7.65 -26.86 26.27
N GLU A 299 8.96 -27.05 26.08
CA GLU A 299 10.01 -26.41 26.87
C GLU A 299 10.08 -24.89 26.64
N PHE A 300 9.69 -24.42 25.46
CA PHE A 300 9.48 -22.99 25.23
C PHE A 300 8.25 -22.51 26.02
N MET A 301 7.13 -23.22 25.90
CA MET A 301 5.85 -22.86 26.51
C MET A 301 5.88 -22.81 28.05
N GLU A 302 6.70 -23.66 28.68
CA GLU A 302 6.93 -23.66 30.14
C GLU A 302 7.56 -22.35 30.64
N ARG A 303 8.40 -21.72 29.82
CA ARG A 303 9.11 -20.47 30.16
C ARG A 303 8.38 -19.22 29.68
N TYR A 304 7.42 -19.37 28.78
CA TYR A 304 6.78 -18.26 28.08
C TYR A 304 5.54 -17.78 28.80
N GLU A 305 5.49 -16.53 29.26
CA GLU A 305 4.36 -15.98 30.04
C GLU A 305 3.23 -15.38 29.18
N GLY A 306 3.50 -15.09 27.91
CA GLY A 306 2.55 -14.44 27.00
C GLY A 306 1.58 -15.42 26.30
N PHE A 307 1.09 -14.99 25.14
CA PHE A 307 0.16 -15.77 24.32
C PHE A 307 0.70 -16.00 22.91
N ILE A 308 0.19 -17.04 22.25
CA ILE A 308 0.57 -17.41 20.88
C ILE A 308 -0.59 -17.16 19.93
N LEU A 309 -0.30 -16.56 18.79
CA LEU A 309 -1.18 -16.46 17.62
C LEU A 309 -0.51 -17.16 16.43
N ASP A 310 -1.29 -17.57 15.44
CA ASP A 310 -0.79 -18.28 14.26
C ASP A 310 -1.45 -17.76 12.98
N ALA A 311 -0.67 -17.43 11.96
CA ALA A 311 -1.19 -17.16 10.62
C ALA A 311 -1.68 -18.46 9.97
N GLN A 312 -2.88 -18.88 10.36
CA GLN A 312 -3.50 -20.11 9.87
C GLN A 312 -3.61 -20.13 8.33
N PRO A 313 -3.55 -21.31 7.68
CA PRO A 313 -3.50 -22.68 8.23
C PRO A 313 -2.17 -23.03 8.90
N ILE A 314 -2.25 -23.87 9.94
CA ILE A 314 -1.10 -24.63 10.41
C ILE A 314 -0.67 -25.62 9.31
N ASP A 315 0.64 -25.73 9.14
CA ASP A 315 1.25 -26.80 8.37
C ASP A 315 1.27 -28.10 9.19
N GLY A 316 0.46 -29.09 8.81
CA GLY A 316 0.43 -30.37 9.51
C GLY A 316 1.68 -31.23 9.33
N HIS A 317 2.52 -30.94 8.33
CA HIS A 317 3.74 -31.70 8.03
C HIS A 317 4.99 -31.09 8.66
N ALA A 318 5.06 -29.77 8.71
CA ALA A 318 6.14 -29.00 9.33
C ALA A 318 5.58 -27.87 10.21
N PRO A 319 4.90 -28.20 11.33
CA PRO A 319 4.21 -27.20 12.13
C PRO A 319 5.19 -26.26 12.84
N THR A 320 4.90 -24.95 12.84
CA THR A 320 5.66 -23.97 13.64
C THR A 320 5.32 -24.08 15.14
N ILE A 321 4.22 -24.75 15.50
CA ILE A 321 3.82 -25.03 16.90
C ILE A 321 3.68 -26.54 17.07
N ASP A 322 4.34 -27.11 18.07
CA ASP A 322 4.22 -28.53 18.37
C ASP A 322 2.74 -28.97 18.47
N PRO A 323 2.32 -30.06 17.80
CA PRO A 323 0.92 -30.50 17.80
C PRO A 323 0.28 -30.69 19.18
N CYS A 324 1.05 -31.04 20.21
CA CYS A 324 0.51 -31.16 21.56
C CYS A 324 0.07 -29.81 22.17
N LEU A 325 0.53 -28.68 21.60
CA LEU A 325 0.24 -27.33 22.05
C LEU A 325 -0.90 -26.64 21.27
N TRP A 326 -1.51 -27.29 20.28
CA TRP A 326 -2.56 -26.68 19.45
C TRP A 326 -3.81 -26.25 20.24
N VAL A 327 -4.10 -26.93 21.35
CA VAL A 327 -5.20 -26.60 22.27
C VAL A 327 -4.71 -26.07 23.62
N HIS A 328 -3.43 -25.70 23.71
CA HIS A 328 -2.85 -25.16 24.93
C HIS A 328 -3.54 -23.83 25.30
N PRO A 329 -3.81 -23.53 26.58
CA PRO A 329 -4.51 -22.30 26.98
C PRO A 329 -3.82 -20.99 26.58
N LYS A 330 -2.49 -21.02 26.38
CA LYS A 330 -1.73 -19.86 25.87
C LYS A 330 -1.78 -19.72 24.35
N ASN A 331 -2.25 -20.74 23.61
CA ASN A 331 -2.43 -20.69 22.16
C ASN A 331 -3.84 -20.20 21.81
N LEU A 332 -3.93 -19.00 21.22
CA LEU A 332 -5.19 -18.30 20.96
C LEU A 332 -5.75 -18.56 19.55
N MET A 333 -5.15 -19.47 18.77
CA MET A 333 -5.57 -19.77 17.39
C MET A 333 -7.08 -20.05 17.24
N LEU A 334 -7.70 -20.78 18.16
CA LEU A 334 -9.14 -21.06 18.11
C LEU A 334 -9.99 -19.83 18.41
N MET A 335 -9.51 -18.96 19.30
CA MET A 335 -10.14 -17.68 19.62
C MET A 335 -10.04 -16.72 18.44
N GLU A 336 -8.88 -16.63 17.80
CA GLU A 336 -8.63 -15.85 16.58
C GLU A 336 -9.60 -16.23 15.46
N SER A 337 -9.74 -17.53 15.18
CA SER A 337 -10.71 -18.05 14.20
C SER A 337 -12.15 -17.63 14.52
N SER A 338 -12.53 -17.70 15.80
CA SER A 338 -13.88 -17.33 16.26
C SER A 338 -14.14 -15.82 16.19
N ILE A 339 -13.15 -14.99 16.54
CA ILE A 339 -13.21 -13.52 16.51
C ILE A 339 -13.18 -12.97 15.09
N GLY A 340 -12.69 -13.76 14.13
CA GLY A 340 -12.69 -13.39 12.72
C GLY A 340 -14.07 -13.06 12.15
N ILE A 341 -15.15 -13.70 12.60
CA ILE A 341 -16.51 -13.37 12.12
C ILE A 341 -16.99 -12.03 12.71
N PRO A 342 -17.02 -11.81 14.04
CA PRO A 342 -17.34 -10.52 14.64
C PRO A 342 -16.53 -9.34 14.09
N THR A 343 -15.23 -9.55 13.83
CA THR A 343 -14.38 -8.50 13.26
C THR A 343 -14.82 -8.13 11.84
N ARG A 344 -15.13 -9.13 11.01
CA ARG A 344 -15.63 -8.89 9.65
C ARG A 344 -17.04 -8.27 9.65
N MET A 345 -17.89 -8.61 10.62
CA MET A 345 -19.18 -7.94 10.83
C MET A 345 -18.97 -6.44 11.09
N ALA A 346 -18.04 -6.09 11.99
CA ALA A 346 -17.70 -4.71 12.29
C ALA A 346 -17.17 -3.95 11.06
N ILE A 347 -16.23 -4.54 10.31
CA ILE A 347 -15.70 -3.95 9.07
C ILE A 347 -16.84 -3.69 8.06
N LEU A 348 -17.71 -4.68 7.84
CA LEU A 348 -18.85 -4.56 6.93
C LEU A 348 -19.80 -3.43 7.33
N ARG A 349 -20.15 -3.33 8.62
CA ARG A 349 -21.03 -2.27 9.13
C ARG A 349 -20.40 -0.88 9.00
N LEU A 350 -19.11 -0.75 9.32
CA LEU A 350 -18.42 0.53 9.26
C LEU A 350 -18.23 1.01 7.82
N CYS A 351 -17.90 0.10 6.90
CA CYS A 351 -17.87 0.39 5.46
C CYS A 351 -19.25 0.78 4.93
N GLU A 352 -20.31 0.04 5.31
CA GLU A 352 -21.67 0.37 4.90
C GLU A 352 -22.08 1.77 5.37
N ALA A 353 -21.86 2.09 6.65
CA ALA A 353 -22.18 3.41 7.19
C ALA A 353 -21.35 4.53 6.55
N GLY A 354 -20.10 4.23 6.17
CA GLY A 354 -19.17 5.18 5.58
C GLY A 354 -19.20 5.28 4.05
N ARG A 355 -19.98 4.45 3.34
CA ARG A 355 -19.93 4.33 1.86
C ARG A 355 -20.24 5.63 1.10
N HIS A 356 -20.96 6.54 1.75
CA HIS A 356 -21.35 7.84 1.21
C HIS A 356 -20.29 8.95 1.40
N THR A 357 -19.18 8.65 2.08
CA THR A 357 -18.11 9.63 2.33
C THR A 357 -17.09 9.69 1.20
N GLU A 358 -16.36 10.80 1.09
CA GLU A 358 -15.17 10.88 0.24
C GLU A 358 -13.94 10.52 1.09
N ALA A 359 -13.52 9.25 1.07
CA ALA A 359 -12.43 8.77 1.93
C ALA A 359 -11.32 7.99 1.19
N THR A 360 -11.38 7.89 -0.13
CA THR A 360 -10.25 7.36 -0.90
C THR A 360 -9.23 8.49 -1.13
N PRO A 361 -7.92 8.27 -0.88
CA PRO A 361 -6.90 9.26 -1.19
C PRO A 361 -6.99 9.74 -2.63
N VAL A 362 -7.05 11.05 -2.83
CA VAL A 362 -7.03 11.65 -4.16
C VAL A 362 -5.60 11.53 -4.69
N LEU A 363 -5.40 10.72 -5.73
CA LEU A 363 -4.11 10.56 -6.40
C LEU A 363 -3.89 11.69 -7.41
N GLU A 364 -3.55 12.87 -6.89
CA GLU A 364 -3.26 14.07 -7.68
C GLU A 364 -1.84 14.58 -7.42
N GLU A 365 -1.19 15.06 -8.48
CA GLU A 365 0.14 15.66 -8.40
C GLU A 365 0.05 17.05 -7.76
N PRO A 366 0.71 17.30 -6.60
CA PRO A 366 0.65 18.61 -5.96
C PRO A 366 1.31 19.69 -6.82
N ARG A 367 0.77 20.92 -6.79
CA ARG A 367 1.37 22.05 -7.52
C ARG A 367 2.80 22.32 -7.06
N ILE A 368 3.70 22.47 -8.02
CA ILE A 368 5.12 22.74 -7.77
C ILE A 368 5.43 24.22 -8.00
N ARG A 369 6.25 24.79 -7.13
CA ARG A 369 6.80 26.14 -7.28
C ARG A 369 8.31 26.07 -7.45
N PRO A 370 8.89 26.69 -8.48
CA PRO A 370 10.34 26.77 -8.63
C PRO A 370 10.95 27.76 -7.63
N VAL A 371 12.22 27.54 -7.33
CA VAL A 371 13.13 28.54 -6.75
C VAL A 371 13.76 29.32 -7.91
N VAL A 372 13.56 30.64 -7.92
CA VAL A 372 14.21 31.53 -8.89
C VAL A 372 15.61 31.85 -8.40
N LEU A 373 16.62 31.38 -9.11
CA LEU A 373 18.04 31.62 -8.80
C LEU A 373 18.54 32.93 -9.41
N GLN A 374 18.01 33.27 -10.58
CA GLN A 374 18.38 34.48 -11.31
C GLN A 374 17.23 34.88 -12.24
N GLU A 375 17.00 36.18 -12.37
CA GLU A 375 16.05 36.76 -13.32
C GLU A 375 16.67 38.01 -13.97
N GLY A 376 16.29 38.32 -15.21
CA GLY A 376 16.73 39.54 -15.89
C GLY A 376 16.35 39.58 -17.37
N ASP A 377 16.87 40.58 -18.09
CA ASP A 377 16.67 40.72 -19.53
C ASP A 377 17.48 39.68 -20.32
N LEU A 378 16.87 39.14 -21.37
CA LEU A 378 17.47 38.12 -22.22
C LEU A 378 18.72 38.62 -22.96
N ASN A 379 18.77 39.88 -23.38
CA ASN A 379 19.93 40.43 -24.10
C ASN A 379 21.12 40.61 -23.17
N ASP A 380 20.89 41.02 -21.92
CA ASP A 380 21.94 41.13 -20.90
C ASP A 380 22.54 39.76 -20.61
N HIS A 381 21.69 38.73 -20.50
CA HIS A 381 22.17 37.35 -20.35
C HIS A 381 23.03 36.92 -21.54
N ARG A 382 22.59 37.26 -22.77
CA ARG A 382 23.34 36.95 -23.99
C ARG A 382 24.69 37.63 -24.05
N GLN A 383 24.77 38.93 -23.74
CA GLN A 383 26.05 39.64 -23.70
C GLN A 383 27.03 38.98 -22.72
N LYS A 384 26.55 38.56 -21.55
CA LYS A 384 27.36 37.81 -20.57
C LYS A 384 27.88 36.49 -21.13
N LEU A 385 27.08 35.74 -21.90
CA LEU A 385 27.52 34.50 -22.53
C LEU A 385 28.54 34.77 -23.64
N ASP A 386 28.28 35.75 -24.51
CA ASP A 386 29.18 36.12 -25.60
C ASP A 386 30.56 36.57 -25.06
N SER A 387 30.61 37.34 -23.97
CA SER A 387 31.87 37.67 -23.30
C SER A 387 32.55 36.47 -22.64
N LYS A 388 31.78 35.55 -22.04
CA LYS A 388 32.33 34.39 -21.31
C LYS A 388 32.93 33.34 -22.26
N TYR A 389 32.38 33.22 -23.46
CA TYR A 389 32.75 32.20 -24.43
C TYR A 389 33.43 32.79 -25.68
N HIS A 390 33.86 34.06 -25.64
CA HIS A 390 34.44 34.78 -26.78
C HIS A 390 35.61 34.04 -27.45
N ASP A 391 36.44 33.37 -26.66
CA ASP A 391 37.64 32.67 -27.12
C ASP A 391 37.44 31.15 -27.31
N ARG A 392 36.19 30.67 -27.37
CA ARG A 392 35.86 29.25 -27.56
C ARG A 392 35.09 29.03 -28.86
N ASP A 393 35.46 27.98 -29.60
CA ASP A 393 34.62 27.47 -30.69
C ASP A 393 33.32 26.89 -30.11
N LEU A 394 32.24 27.67 -30.18
CA LEU A 394 30.91 27.24 -29.73
C LEU A 394 30.25 26.40 -30.82
N PHE A 395 30.14 25.09 -30.58
CA PHE A 395 29.49 24.14 -31.49
C PHE A 395 27.94 24.10 -31.37
N PHE A 396 27.32 25.07 -30.70
CA PHE A 396 25.86 25.07 -30.47
C PHE A 396 25.22 26.46 -30.62
N THR A 397 23.98 26.48 -31.10
CA THR A 397 23.18 27.70 -31.28
C THR A 397 22.60 28.18 -29.95
N TYR A 398 22.59 29.50 -29.71
CA TYR A 398 21.89 30.05 -28.55
C TYR A 398 20.37 29.87 -28.65
N VAL A 399 19.76 29.38 -27.57
CA VAL A 399 18.31 29.36 -27.41
C VAL A 399 17.83 30.79 -27.17
N ARG A 400 16.97 31.29 -28.05
CA ARG A 400 16.36 32.63 -27.93
C ARG A 400 14.97 32.59 -27.31
N ASN A 401 14.25 31.51 -27.56
CA ASN A 401 12.91 31.27 -27.04
C ASN A 401 12.86 29.77 -26.73
N GLY A 402 12.62 29.39 -25.48
CA GLY A 402 12.62 27.99 -25.04
C GLY A 402 13.35 27.75 -23.72
N THR A 403 13.91 26.55 -23.56
CA THR A 403 14.52 26.08 -22.30
C THR A 403 15.91 25.52 -22.53
N VAL A 404 16.87 25.85 -21.68
CA VAL A 404 18.12 25.08 -21.52
C VAL A 404 18.05 24.30 -20.21
N ILE A 405 18.16 22.97 -20.30
CA ILE A 405 18.35 22.07 -19.16
C ILE A 405 19.85 21.86 -19.00
N ASP A 406 20.39 22.26 -17.86
CA ASP A 406 21.81 22.33 -17.57
C ASP A 406 22.16 21.46 -16.34
N ARG A 407 23.46 21.16 -16.18
CA ARG A 407 24.03 20.36 -15.09
C ARG A 407 23.50 18.92 -15.04
N LEU A 408 23.32 18.31 -16.21
CA LEU A 408 23.07 16.89 -16.29
C LEU A 408 24.41 16.14 -16.22
N ARG A 409 24.46 15.04 -15.48
CA ARG A 409 25.65 14.17 -15.45
C ARG A 409 25.70 13.34 -16.75
N PRO A 410 26.89 12.90 -17.22
CA PRO A 410 27.01 12.04 -18.39
C PRO A 410 26.04 10.84 -18.35
N GLY A 411 25.38 10.56 -19.47
CA GLY A 411 24.37 9.50 -19.63
C GLY A 411 22.93 9.91 -19.29
N THR A 412 22.72 11.07 -18.63
CA THR A 412 21.41 11.46 -18.10
C THR A 412 20.51 12.13 -19.15
N ALA A 413 21.08 12.79 -20.16
CA ALA A 413 20.31 13.51 -21.17
C ALA A 413 19.37 12.59 -21.96
N SER A 414 19.79 11.34 -22.20
CA SER A 414 18.95 10.34 -22.88
C SER A 414 17.68 9.99 -22.08
N LEU A 415 17.81 9.86 -20.75
CA LEU A 415 16.72 9.61 -19.81
C LEU A 415 15.75 10.80 -19.76
N VAL A 416 16.29 12.01 -19.64
CA VAL A 416 15.49 13.25 -19.65
C VAL A 416 14.71 13.38 -20.95
N ARG A 417 15.29 13.01 -22.09
CA ARG A 417 14.58 12.98 -23.37
C ARG A 417 13.44 11.95 -23.36
N ARG A 418 13.64 10.74 -22.84
CA ARG A 418 12.56 9.73 -22.72
C ARG A 418 11.41 10.24 -21.85
N LEU A 419 11.72 10.83 -20.69
CA LEU A 419 10.71 11.44 -19.81
C LEU A 419 9.96 12.59 -20.49
N GLY A 420 10.69 13.48 -21.17
CA GLY A 420 10.07 14.56 -21.94
C GLY A 420 9.13 14.04 -23.04
N GLN A 421 9.50 12.96 -23.73
CA GLN A 421 8.64 12.34 -24.74
C GLN A 421 7.35 11.80 -24.13
N LYS A 422 7.42 11.04 -23.03
CA LYS A 422 6.26 10.53 -22.30
C LYS A 422 5.34 11.64 -21.78
N ALA A 423 5.94 12.69 -21.22
CA ALA A 423 5.22 13.86 -20.73
C ALA A 423 4.63 14.73 -21.85
N GLY A 424 4.87 14.37 -23.12
CA GLY A 424 4.36 15.12 -24.27
C GLY A 424 5.12 16.41 -24.57
N LEU A 425 6.28 16.66 -23.94
CA LEU A 425 7.13 17.85 -24.17
C LEU A 425 7.50 18.04 -25.64
N PHE A 426 7.55 16.95 -26.40
CA PHE A 426 7.93 16.94 -27.82
C PHE A 426 6.75 16.84 -28.79
N ARG A 427 5.49 16.87 -28.31
CA ARG A 427 4.30 16.93 -29.17
C ARG A 427 4.27 18.25 -29.97
N GLY A 428 3.64 18.25 -31.15
CA GLY A 428 3.57 19.43 -32.03
C GLY A 428 4.72 19.52 -33.06
N PRO A 429 4.94 20.69 -33.68
CA PRO A 429 5.89 20.85 -34.79
C PRO A 429 7.30 20.39 -34.44
N ARG A 430 8.01 19.73 -35.38
CA ARG A 430 9.42 19.39 -35.19
C ARG A 430 10.21 20.67 -34.97
N ARG A 431 10.82 20.79 -33.79
CA ARG A 431 11.69 21.91 -33.40
C ARG A 431 13.07 21.36 -33.09
N GLN A 432 14.08 22.22 -33.19
CA GLN A 432 15.45 21.86 -32.87
C GLN A 432 15.57 21.47 -31.38
N ILE A 433 16.15 20.30 -31.15
CA ILE A 433 16.60 19.82 -29.84
C ILE A 433 18.10 19.56 -30.00
N THR A 434 18.90 20.21 -29.17
CA THR A 434 20.35 19.99 -29.16
C THR A 434 20.72 19.33 -27.85
N ILE A 435 21.43 18.21 -27.91
CA ILE A 435 22.06 17.58 -26.76
C ILE A 435 23.55 17.83 -26.90
N GLY A 436 24.13 18.53 -25.93
CA GLY A 436 25.57 18.74 -25.85
C GLY A 436 26.15 17.83 -24.77
N GLU A 437 27.08 16.97 -25.14
CA GLU A 437 27.79 16.05 -24.23
C GLU A 437 29.22 16.53 -24.01
N GLY A 438 29.83 16.18 -22.87
CA GLY A 438 31.22 16.54 -22.56
C GLY A 438 31.47 18.03 -22.39
N VAL A 439 30.44 18.82 -22.01
CA VAL A 439 30.58 20.26 -21.83
C VAL A 439 31.35 20.55 -20.54
N ASP A 440 32.39 21.39 -20.61
CA ASP A 440 33.14 21.79 -19.41
C ASP A 440 32.24 22.37 -18.31
N SER A 441 32.48 21.95 -17.07
CA SER A 441 31.74 22.43 -15.91
C SER A 441 32.65 22.60 -14.70
N LYS A 442 32.60 23.79 -14.08
CA LYS A 442 33.24 24.02 -12.78
C LYS A 442 32.50 23.30 -11.64
N ALA A 443 31.21 23.03 -11.81
CA ALA A 443 30.36 22.42 -10.79
C ALA A 443 30.29 20.90 -10.87
N LEU A 444 30.64 20.31 -12.02
CA LEU A 444 30.62 18.86 -12.26
C LEU A 444 31.97 18.43 -12.84
N PRO A 445 32.88 17.90 -12.00
CA PRO A 445 34.15 17.33 -12.45
C PRO A 445 33.89 16.17 -13.43
N GLY A 446 34.57 16.16 -14.58
CA GLY A 446 34.32 15.18 -15.66
C GLY A 446 33.37 15.65 -16.77
N GLY A 447 32.89 16.90 -16.68
CA GLY A 447 32.01 17.50 -17.69
C GLY A 447 30.52 17.29 -17.38
N LYS A 448 29.68 17.95 -18.17
CA LYS A 448 28.22 17.89 -18.05
C LYS A 448 27.57 17.68 -19.39
N GLU A 449 26.33 17.23 -19.36
CA GLU A 449 25.43 17.27 -20.49
C GLU A 449 24.49 18.47 -20.37
N ILE A 450 24.06 18.99 -21.52
CA ILE A 450 23.04 20.02 -21.62
C ILE A 450 22.00 19.63 -22.66
N ILE A 451 20.75 20.00 -22.43
CA ILE A 451 19.67 19.86 -23.42
C ILE A 451 19.11 21.25 -23.72
N GLN A 452 19.17 21.64 -24.98
CA GLN A 452 18.60 22.89 -25.48
C GLN A 452 17.31 22.59 -26.24
N LEU A 453 16.23 23.21 -25.79
CA LEU A 453 14.88 23.03 -26.30
C LEU A 453 14.39 24.35 -26.90
N HIS A 454 14.30 24.44 -28.22
CA HIS A 454 13.81 25.64 -28.89
C HIS A 454 12.27 25.67 -28.93
N ASN A 455 11.68 26.77 -28.47
CA ASN A 455 10.23 27.03 -28.36
C ASN A 455 9.47 25.96 -27.58
N ARG A 456 10.11 25.39 -26.54
CA ARG A 456 9.52 24.36 -25.68
C ARG A 456 9.91 24.63 -24.23
N TRP A 457 8.94 24.44 -23.34
CA TRP A 457 9.11 24.57 -21.90
C TRP A 457 8.51 23.36 -21.21
N PRO A 458 9.28 22.63 -20.38
CA PRO A 458 8.70 21.56 -19.58
C PRO A 458 7.68 22.15 -18.61
N SER A 459 6.62 21.38 -18.32
CA SER A 459 5.75 21.71 -17.18
C SER A 459 6.58 21.71 -15.91
N PHE A 460 6.14 22.47 -14.89
CA PHE A 460 6.85 22.50 -13.60
C PHE A 460 6.91 21.11 -12.96
N GLN A 461 5.86 20.31 -13.17
CA GLN A 461 5.81 18.90 -12.77
C GLN A 461 6.93 18.09 -13.44
N LEU A 462 7.05 18.16 -14.77
CA LEU A 462 8.12 17.46 -15.50
C LEU A 462 9.51 17.94 -15.08
N ALA A 463 9.69 19.25 -14.91
CA ALA A 463 10.98 19.83 -14.50
C ALA A 463 11.41 19.33 -13.11
N ALA A 464 10.48 19.22 -12.17
CA ALA A 464 10.74 18.64 -10.86
C ALA A 464 11.00 17.12 -10.93
N THR A 465 10.23 16.38 -11.72
CA THR A 465 10.45 14.93 -11.93
C THR A 465 11.84 14.63 -12.50
N ILE A 466 12.36 15.47 -13.39
CA ILE A 466 13.76 15.36 -13.86
C ILE A 466 14.75 15.46 -12.70
N GLY A 467 14.43 16.24 -11.66
CA GLY A 467 15.24 16.34 -10.44
C GLY A 467 15.42 15.03 -9.68
N ILE A 468 14.51 14.06 -9.84
CA ILE A 468 14.64 12.72 -9.23
C ILE A 468 15.84 11.99 -9.83
N ILE A 469 15.98 11.99 -11.15
CA ILE A 469 17.08 11.32 -11.86
C ILE A 469 18.34 12.20 -12.01
N ALA A 470 18.18 13.52 -11.84
CA ALA A 470 19.23 14.51 -12.01
C ALA A 470 19.16 15.58 -10.91
N PRO A 471 19.65 15.32 -9.68
CA PRO A 471 19.53 16.24 -8.55
C PRO A 471 20.16 17.61 -8.83
N ASP A 472 21.29 17.64 -9.54
CA ASP A 472 22.04 18.87 -9.82
C ASP A 472 21.41 19.74 -10.93
N VAL A 473 20.33 19.27 -11.57
CA VAL A 473 19.72 19.91 -12.74
C VAL A 473 19.33 21.35 -12.47
N ARG A 474 19.54 22.21 -13.46
CA ARG A 474 19.06 23.61 -13.47
C ARG A 474 18.39 23.91 -14.79
N PHE A 475 17.39 24.78 -14.75
CA PHE A 475 16.65 25.17 -15.94
C PHE A 475 16.87 26.64 -16.23
N SER A 476 17.15 26.99 -17.48
CA SER A 476 17.13 28.37 -17.95
C SER A 476 15.94 28.52 -18.89
N PHE A 477 14.94 29.28 -18.47
CA PHE A 477 13.74 29.57 -19.24
C PHE A 477 13.94 30.93 -19.91
N MET A 478 13.77 30.97 -21.23
CA MET A 478 13.92 32.18 -22.03
C MET A 478 12.64 32.40 -22.82
N ARG A 479 12.09 33.61 -22.76
CA ARG A 479 10.98 34.05 -23.58
C ARG A 479 11.39 35.26 -24.39
N LYS A 480 11.16 35.19 -25.70
CA LYS A 480 11.45 36.30 -26.62
C LYS A 480 10.32 36.43 -27.62
N ASP A 481 9.36 37.28 -27.27
CA ASP A 481 8.28 37.72 -28.15
C ASP A 481 8.42 39.25 -28.34
N ASP A 482 7.56 39.88 -29.15
CA ASP A 482 7.71 41.29 -29.53
C ASP A 482 7.68 42.26 -28.32
N GLU A 483 7.06 41.84 -27.22
CA GLU A 483 6.88 42.63 -25.98
C GLU A 483 7.69 42.12 -24.77
N GLU A 484 8.08 40.84 -24.74
CA GLU A 484 8.75 40.20 -23.59
C GLU A 484 10.15 39.65 -23.94
N LYS A 485 11.15 39.98 -23.13
CA LYS A 485 12.54 39.48 -23.25
C LYS A 485 13.04 38.93 -21.92
N GLU A 486 12.35 37.91 -21.41
CA GLU A 486 12.61 37.38 -20.08
C GLU A 486 13.66 36.25 -20.08
N TYR A 487 14.58 36.32 -19.13
CA TYR A 487 15.45 35.22 -18.73
C TYR A 487 15.22 34.87 -17.27
N ARG A 488 14.96 33.59 -16.99
CA ARG A 488 14.87 33.04 -15.63
C ARG A 488 15.72 31.78 -15.49
N ARG A 489 16.59 31.76 -14.50
CA ARG A 489 17.27 30.55 -14.04
C ARG A 489 16.52 29.97 -12.86
N LEU A 490 16.01 28.76 -13.03
CA LEU A 490 15.14 28.09 -12.10
C LEU A 490 15.78 26.81 -11.57
N GLU A 491 15.43 26.50 -10.33
CA GLU A 491 15.63 25.23 -9.68
C GLU A 491 14.28 24.73 -9.17
N PHE A 492 14.04 23.42 -9.22
CA PHE A 492 12.82 22.82 -8.70
C PHE A 492 13.16 21.95 -7.48
N PRO A 493 12.31 21.97 -6.43
CA PRO A 493 12.35 20.94 -5.40
C PRO A 493 11.95 19.59 -6.01
N LEU A 494 12.21 18.49 -5.29
CA LEU A 494 11.63 17.21 -5.66
C LEU A 494 10.09 17.31 -5.65
N PRO A 495 9.40 16.71 -6.63
CA PRO A 495 7.94 16.65 -6.61
C PRO A 495 7.50 15.79 -5.43
N LYS A 496 6.35 16.08 -4.81
CA LYS A 496 5.80 15.23 -3.74
C LYS A 496 5.24 13.91 -4.27
N ALA A 497 4.80 13.91 -5.54
CA ALA A 497 4.29 12.74 -6.23
C ALA A 497 4.53 12.85 -7.73
N VAL A 498 4.58 11.71 -8.41
CA VAL A 498 4.72 11.60 -9.87
C VAL A 498 3.70 10.61 -10.42
N ALA A 499 2.94 11.03 -11.42
CA ALA A 499 1.94 10.20 -12.09
C ALA A 499 2.36 9.89 -13.54
N LYS A 500 2.03 8.69 -14.04
CA LYS A 500 2.11 8.26 -15.45
C LYS A 500 3.51 8.21 -16.11
N LEU A 501 4.51 8.88 -15.54
CA LEU A 501 5.84 9.01 -16.16
C LEU A 501 6.72 7.78 -15.97
N PHE A 502 6.66 7.17 -14.78
CA PHE A 502 7.41 5.97 -14.43
C PHE A 502 6.53 4.72 -14.52
N VAL A 503 7.17 3.56 -14.66
CA VAL A 503 6.54 2.24 -14.57
C VAL A 503 6.80 1.68 -13.18
N CYS A 504 5.87 0.92 -12.62
CA CYS A 504 6.14 0.17 -11.40
C CYS A 504 7.11 -0.97 -11.68
N PRO A 505 8.30 -1.02 -11.03
CA PRO A 505 9.23 -2.13 -11.22
C PRO A 505 8.69 -3.48 -10.69
N ASN A 506 7.67 -3.46 -9.82
CA ASN A 506 7.03 -4.68 -9.35
C ASN A 506 6.07 -5.24 -10.42
N PRO A 507 6.37 -6.40 -11.03
CA PRO A 507 5.58 -6.97 -12.12
C PRO A 507 4.16 -7.37 -11.69
N ASP A 508 3.93 -7.66 -10.41
CA ASP A 508 2.63 -8.07 -9.86
C ASP A 508 1.72 -6.88 -9.51
N CYS A 509 2.22 -5.65 -9.67
CA CYS A 509 1.44 -4.44 -9.45
C CYS A 509 0.34 -4.28 -10.51
N VAL A 510 -0.86 -3.87 -10.07
CA VAL A 510 -2.02 -3.62 -10.93
C VAL A 510 -1.71 -2.72 -12.13
N THR A 511 -0.79 -1.75 -12.00
CA THR A 511 -0.39 -0.84 -13.09
C THR A 511 0.35 -1.54 -14.24
N ASN A 512 0.80 -2.78 -14.03
CA ASN A 512 1.42 -3.63 -15.05
C ASN A 512 0.45 -4.69 -15.60
N CYS A 513 -0.70 -4.88 -14.95
CA CYS A 513 -1.68 -5.93 -15.26
C CYS A 513 -2.97 -5.38 -15.87
N ASP A 514 -3.37 -4.17 -15.50
CA ASP A 514 -4.64 -3.56 -15.89
C ASP A 514 -4.41 -2.31 -16.76
N PRO A 515 -5.02 -2.20 -17.95
CA PRO A 515 -4.83 -1.07 -18.85
C PRO A 515 -5.47 0.24 -18.37
N GLU A 516 -6.44 0.22 -17.45
CA GLU A 516 -7.01 1.43 -16.84
C GLU A 516 -6.16 1.95 -15.66
N ALA A 517 -5.22 1.14 -15.16
CA ALA A 517 -4.39 1.49 -14.02
C ALA A 517 -3.20 2.37 -14.42
N GLU A 518 -3.30 3.66 -14.08
CA GLU A 518 -2.20 4.61 -14.26
C GLU A 518 -1.26 4.64 -13.06
N THR A 519 0.05 4.63 -13.31
CA THR A 519 1.06 4.69 -12.24
C THR A 519 1.02 5.98 -11.46
N PHE A 520 1.25 5.86 -10.16
CA PHE A 520 1.36 6.98 -9.23
C PHE A 520 2.37 6.61 -8.14
N PHE A 521 3.33 7.49 -7.88
CA PHE A 521 4.36 7.31 -6.87
C PHE A 521 4.40 8.50 -5.93
N TRP A 522 4.47 8.24 -4.64
CA TRP A 522 4.88 9.21 -3.63
C TRP A 522 6.40 9.28 -3.60
N VAL A 523 6.96 10.49 -3.63
CA VAL A 523 8.41 10.68 -3.59
C VAL A 523 8.82 10.99 -2.16
N LYS A 524 9.79 10.23 -1.66
CA LYS A 524 10.39 10.37 -0.33
C LYS A 524 11.84 10.80 -0.45
N GLY A 525 12.39 11.31 0.66
CA GLY A 525 13.76 11.80 0.74
C GLY A 525 13.88 13.28 0.41
N GLN A 526 15.12 13.75 0.36
CA GLN A 526 15.47 15.14 0.09
C GLN A 526 16.44 15.22 -1.08
N LYS A 527 16.46 16.38 -1.74
CA LYS A 527 17.26 16.57 -2.96
C LYS A 527 18.76 16.60 -2.66
N GLU A 528 19.10 17.06 -1.47
CA GLU A 528 20.44 17.21 -0.93
C GLU A 528 21.09 15.87 -0.57
N GLU A 529 20.27 14.83 -0.37
CA GLU A 529 20.68 13.45 -0.06
C GLU A 529 20.14 12.49 -1.14
N PRO A 530 20.70 12.48 -2.37
CA PRO A 530 20.15 11.72 -3.48
C PRO A 530 20.09 10.20 -3.25
N SER A 531 20.93 9.66 -2.37
CA SER A 531 20.92 8.25 -1.97
C SER A 531 19.64 7.84 -1.26
N ASP A 532 18.96 8.81 -0.64
CA ASP A 532 17.81 8.58 0.24
C ASP A 532 16.49 8.82 -0.49
N VAL A 533 16.57 9.25 -1.76
CA VAL A 533 15.41 9.45 -2.63
C VAL A 533 14.84 8.10 -3.06
N SER A 534 13.58 7.88 -2.70
CA SER A 534 12.83 6.68 -3.05
C SER A 534 11.41 7.01 -3.50
N LEU A 535 10.84 6.11 -4.30
CA LEU A 535 9.52 6.22 -4.88
C LEU A 535 8.62 5.10 -4.35
N GLU A 536 7.61 5.44 -3.55
CA GLU A 536 6.61 4.50 -3.06
C GLU A 536 5.42 4.45 -4.03
N CYS A 537 5.13 3.28 -4.59
CA CYS A 537 3.95 3.09 -5.46
C CYS A 537 2.66 3.19 -4.64
N ALA A 538 1.71 4.04 -5.06
CA ALA A 538 0.43 4.21 -4.35
C ALA A 538 -0.52 3.00 -4.42
N TYR A 539 -0.20 1.99 -5.25
CA TYR A 539 -1.01 0.78 -5.42
C TYR A 539 -0.39 -0.41 -4.66
N CYS A 540 0.80 -0.87 -5.06
CA CYS A 540 1.45 -2.03 -4.43
C CYS A 540 2.27 -1.69 -3.18
N GLN A 541 2.45 -0.40 -2.85
CA GLN A 541 3.18 0.08 -1.67
C GLN A 541 4.67 -0.30 -1.62
N HIS A 542 5.23 -0.86 -2.71
CA HIS A 542 6.68 -1.05 -2.83
C HIS A 542 7.39 0.31 -2.93
N CYS A 543 8.49 0.43 -2.19
CA CYS A 543 9.43 1.54 -2.30
C CYS A 543 10.57 1.11 -3.23
N PHE A 544 10.91 1.97 -4.19
CA PHE A 544 11.97 1.73 -5.15
C PHE A 544 13.00 2.85 -5.04
N ASP A 545 14.27 2.51 -5.09
CA ASP A 545 15.31 3.51 -5.24
C ASP A 545 15.30 4.11 -6.67
N THR A 546 16.08 5.15 -6.86
CA THR A 546 16.18 5.85 -8.14
C THR A 546 16.74 4.94 -9.24
N ALA A 547 17.60 3.97 -8.91
CA ALA A 547 18.23 3.07 -9.88
C ALA A 547 17.21 2.06 -10.45
N ALA A 548 16.36 1.49 -9.61
CA ALA A 548 15.29 0.59 -10.02
C ALA A 548 14.28 1.28 -10.94
N ILE A 549 13.94 2.54 -10.65
CA ILE A 549 13.04 3.35 -11.49
C ILE A 549 13.69 3.66 -12.86
N ILE A 550 14.98 4.02 -12.87
CA ILE A 550 15.73 4.25 -14.11
C ILE A 550 15.80 2.97 -14.96
N SER A 551 16.11 1.83 -14.35
CA SER A 551 16.15 0.53 -15.03
C SER A 551 14.79 0.19 -15.66
N ALA A 552 13.69 0.38 -14.92
CA ALA A 552 12.34 0.15 -15.44
C ALA A 552 11.96 1.10 -16.60
N LEU A 553 12.52 2.31 -16.66
CA LEU A 553 12.36 3.22 -17.81
C LEU A 553 13.12 2.75 -19.04
N ASP A 554 14.26 2.09 -18.88
CA ASP A 554 15.11 1.64 -19.97
C ASP A 554 14.60 0.37 -20.64
N HIS A 555 13.99 -0.52 -19.87
CA HIS A 555 13.36 -1.74 -20.40
C HIS A 555 12.06 -1.49 -21.21
N GLN A 556 11.60 -0.24 -21.32
CA GLN A 556 10.42 0.14 -22.10
C GLN A 556 10.64 0.28 -23.61
N SER A 557 11.72 -0.24 -24.17
CA SER A 557 11.73 -0.53 -25.60
C SER A 557 10.71 -1.64 -25.91
N ILE A 558 9.54 -1.22 -26.44
CA ILE A 558 8.49 -2.02 -27.08
C ILE A 558 7.39 -2.53 -26.12
N ARG A 559 6.37 -1.71 -25.88
CA ARG A 559 4.95 -2.12 -25.81
C ARG A 559 4.08 -1.05 -26.45
#